data_AF-C6HDZ5-F1
#
_entry.id   AF-C6HDZ5-F1
#
_cell.length_a   1.000
_cell.length_b   1.000
_cell.length_c   1.000
_cell.angle_alpha   90.00
_cell.angle_beta   90.00
_cell.angle_gamma   90.00
#
_symmetry.space_group_name_H-M   'P 1'
#
loop_
_entity.id
_entity.type
_entity.pdbx_description
1 polymer ?
#
loop_
_entity_poly.entity_id
_entity_poly.type
_entity_poly.pdbx_seq_one_letter_code
_entity_poly.pdbx_strand_id
1 'polypeptide(L)'
;MFGPDPKNPSPTATTSTTQKRLPQPTTPAAADAQAQQQEPSPAEPTPDPPEIFALRQRELARDLIVKEQQIEYLISVLPGVGSSEAEQEERIRRLAEELRVVEAERREKRRQMRKLGERVDELLGAVEGTG
;
A
#
# COMPACT_ATOMS: atom_id res chain seq x y z
N MET A 1 -8.35 -20.41 -6.27
CA MET A 1 -8.64 -19.79 -4.97
C MET A 1 -7.46 -18.85 -4.68
N PHE A 2 -7.57 -17.60 -5.13
CA PHE A 2 -6.54 -16.57 -5.00
C PHE A 2 -7.02 -15.58 -3.93
N GLY A 3 -6.29 -15.45 -2.82
CA GLY A 3 -6.59 -14.47 -1.78
C GLY A 3 -6.15 -13.06 -2.20
N PRO A 4 -6.83 -11.99 -1.75
CA PRO A 4 -6.47 -10.63 -2.11
C PRO A 4 -5.28 -10.11 -1.29
N ASP A 5 -4.34 -9.44 -1.95
CA ASP A 5 -3.19 -8.76 -1.33
C ASP A 5 -3.61 -7.60 -0.40
N PRO A 6 -2.91 -7.35 0.72
CA PRO A 6 -3.15 -6.18 1.56
C PRO A 6 -2.67 -4.89 0.86
N LYS A 7 -3.61 -4.01 0.53
CA LYS A 7 -3.35 -2.66 0.01
C LYS A 7 -2.63 -1.81 1.07
N ASN A 8 -1.43 -1.36 0.74
CA ASN A 8 -0.69 -0.34 1.47
C ASN A 8 -1.23 1.07 1.09
N PRO A 9 -1.59 1.97 2.02
CA PRO A 9 -2.09 3.30 1.67
C PRO A 9 -0.95 4.31 1.44
N SER A 10 -0.96 5.00 0.31
CA SER A 10 -0.07 6.13 0.00
C SER A 10 -0.56 7.45 0.63
N PRO A 11 0.34 8.38 1.01
CA PRO A 11 -0.01 9.66 1.61
C PRO A 11 -0.59 10.67 0.63
N THR A 12 -1.51 11.47 1.17
CA THR A 12 -2.43 12.44 0.59
C THR A 12 -1.77 13.53 -0.26
N ALA A 13 -2.27 13.75 -1.48
CA ALA A 13 -2.02 14.96 -2.26
C ALA A 13 -3.18 15.95 -2.11
N THR A 14 -2.83 17.16 -1.71
CA THR A 14 -3.64 18.36 -1.51
C THR A 14 -4.61 18.66 -2.65
N THR A 15 -5.91 18.70 -2.36
CA THR A 15 -6.94 19.27 -3.25
C THR A 15 -7.26 20.70 -2.84
N SER A 16 -6.81 21.67 -3.62
CA SER A 16 -7.31 23.04 -3.64
C SER A 16 -8.58 23.10 -4.51
N THR A 17 -9.73 23.39 -3.90
CA THR A 17 -10.99 23.63 -4.63
C THR A 17 -11.36 25.11 -4.56
N THR A 18 -11.19 25.77 -5.70
CA THR A 18 -11.77 27.06 -6.08
C THR A 18 -13.29 26.99 -6.08
N GLN A 19 -13.98 27.86 -5.35
CA GLN A 19 -15.42 28.10 -5.51
C GLN A 19 -15.75 29.57 -5.78
N LYS A 20 -16.85 29.70 -6.53
CA LYS A 20 -17.22 30.71 -7.52
C LYS A 20 -18.13 31.79 -6.92
N ARG A 21 -18.09 32.98 -7.51
CA ARG A 21 -18.63 34.27 -7.05
C ARG A 21 -20.12 34.52 -7.47
N LEU A 22 -20.86 35.27 -6.62
CA LEU A 22 -22.09 36.14 -6.77
C LEU A 22 -23.53 35.55 -6.75
N PRO A 23 -24.59 36.34 -6.35
CA PRO A 23 -24.64 37.76 -5.92
C PRO A 23 -25.41 38.06 -4.59
N GLN A 24 -25.26 39.30 -4.09
CA GLN A 24 -25.98 39.92 -2.96
C GLN A 24 -27.31 40.57 -3.41
N PRO A 25 -28.31 40.72 -2.51
CA PRO A 25 -29.24 41.84 -2.54
C PRO A 25 -28.87 42.90 -1.48
N THR A 26 -29.05 44.15 -1.92
CA THR A 26 -28.70 45.43 -1.32
C THR A 26 -29.54 45.82 -0.10
N THR A 27 -28.92 46.46 0.89
CA THR A 27 -29.56 47.51 1.72
C THR A 27 -28.59 48.69 1.92
N PRO A 28 -29.02 49.93 1.68
CA PRO A 28 -28.18 51.12 1.80
C PRO A 28 -28.03 51.61 3.26
N ALA A 29 -26.78 51.93 3.57
CA ALA A 29 -26.24 52.88 4.54
C ALA A 29 -27.17 53.60 5.55
N ALA A 30 -26.83 53.48 6.83
CA ALA A 30 -26.77 54.62 7.76
C ALA A 30 -25.87 54.32 8.98
N ALA A 31 -24.87 55.19 9.16
CA ALA A 31 -24.25 55.64 10.42
C ALA A 31 -23.36 54.69 11.28
N ASP A 32 -22.05 54.97 11.18
CA ASP A 32 -21.09 55.15 12.28
C ASP A 32 -20.94 54.09 13.37
N ALA A 33 -19.83 53.34 13.32
CA ALA A 33 -18.79 53.38 14.34
C ALA A 33 -17.61 52.48 13.91
N GLN A 34 -16.42 53.04 13.92
CA GLN A 34 -15.17 52.32 13.76
C GLN A 34 -15.02 51.28 14.88
N ALA A 35 -15.06 50.00 14.53
CA ALA A 35 -14.46 48.93 15.33
C ALA A 35 -13.56 48.15 14.38
N GLN A 36 -12.26 48.47 14.43
CA GLN A 36 -11.22 47.64 13.85
C GLN A 36 -11.39 46.23 14.44
N GLN A 37 -11.86 45.29 13.62
CA GLN A 37 -11.79 43.88 13.93
C GLN A 37 -10.30 43.50 13.90
N GLN A 38 -9.64 43.63 15.05
CA GLN A 38 -8.41 42.91 15.31
C GLN A 38 -8.77 41.43 15.27
N GLU A 39 -8.37 40.76 14.20
CA GLU A 39 -8.29 39.31 14.20
C GLU A 39 -7.46 38.89 15.42
N PRO A 40 -7.94 37.96 16.26
CA PRO A 40 -7.17 37.53 17.41
C PRO A 40 -5.88 36.89 16.90
N SER A 41 -4.74 37.47 17.27
CA SER A 41 -3.42 36.85 17.11
C SER A 41 -3.47 35.39 17.59
N PRO A 42 -2.72 34.45 16.97
CA PRO A 42 -2.69 33.07 17.44
C PRO A 42 -2.20 33.07 18.89
N ALA A 43 -3.13 32.90 19.82
CA ALA A 43 -2.80 32.84 21.23
C ALA A 43 -1.86 31.65 21.42
N GLU A 44 -0.73 31.89 22.11
CA GLU A 44 0.18 30.81 22.47
C GLU A 44 -0.60 29.73 23.24
N PRO A 45 -0.42 28.44 22.91
CA PRO A 45 -1.15 27.38 23.57
C PRO A 45 -0.85 27.41 25.07
N THR A 46 -1.91 27.38 25.88
CA THR A 46 -1.77 27.44 27.33
C THR A 46 -1.01 26.20 27.81
N PRO A 47 0.03 26.36 28.65
CA PRO A 47 0.77 25.22 29.18
C PRO A 47 -0.14 24.28 29.97
N ASP A 48 0.02 22.97 29.77
CA ASP A 48 -0.67 21.97 30.58
C ASP A 48 -0.25 22.10 32.06
N PRO A 49 -1.16 21.80 33.01
CA PRO A 49 -0.79 21.61 34.40
C PRO A 49 0.32 20.55 34.56
N PRO A 50 1.21 20.68 35.56
CA PRO A 50 2.38 19.80 35.70
C PRO A 50 2.01 18.31 35.82
N GLU A 51 0.88 17.99 36.43
CA GLU A 51 0.38 16.62 36.55
C GLU A 51 -0.02 16.03 35.18
N ILE A 52 -0.69 16.82 34.34
CA ILE A 52 -1.11 16.41 32.99
C ILE A 52 0.11 16.27 32.10
N PHE A 53 1.08 17.18 32.20
CA PHE A 53 2.34 17.08 31.47
C PHE A 53 3.12 15.81 31.84
N ALA A 54 3.27 15.52 33.13
CA ALA A 54 3.95 14.32 33.62
C ALA A 54 3.22 13.03 33.21
N LEU A 55 1.89 13.03 33.19
CA LEU A 55 1.08 11.92 32.69
C LEU A 55 1.35 11.67 31.19
N ARG A 56 1.24 12.72 30.37
CA ARG A 56 1.49 12.65 28.92
C ARG A 56 2.92 12.22 28.60
N GLN A 57 3.90 12.67 29.38
CA GLN A 57 5.29 12.23 29.23
C GLN A 57 5.45 10.73 29.46
N ARG A 58 4.75 10.17 30.45
CA ARG A 58 4.75 8.71 30.71
C ARG A 58 4.03 7.94 29.61
N GLU A 59 2.94 8.46 29.09
CA GLU A 59 2.22 7.87 27.94
C GLU A 59 3.11 7.84 26.70
N LEU A 60 3.76 8.96 26.39
CA LEU A 60 4.71 9.04 25.27
C LEU A 60 5.87 8.07 25.46
N ALA A 61 6.45 8.00 26.66
CA ALA A 61 7.53 7.05 26.95
C ALA A 61 7.09 5.60 26.75
N ARG A 62 5.87 5.24 27.16
CA ARG A 62 5.31 3.90 26.93
C ARG A 62 5.11 3.61 25.45
N ASP A 63 4.57 4.57 24.69
CA ASP A 63 4.38 4.39 23.25
C ASP A 63 5.73 4.23 22.54
N LEU A 64 6.74 5.03 22.90
CA LEU A 64 8.10 4.89 22.36
C LEU A 64 8.69 3.50 22.62
N ILE A 65 8.54 2.95 23.83
CA ILE A 65 9.00 1.60 24.15
C ILE A 65 8.27 0.55 23.29
N VAL A 66 6.94 0.67 23.16
CA VAL A 66 6.17 -0.26 22.33
C VAL A 66 6.60 -0.16 20.86
N LYS A 67 6.84 1.05 20.37
CA LYS A 67 7.29 1.29 18.99
C LYS A 67 8.70 0.76 18.75
N GLU A 68 9.60 0.89 19.71
CA GLU A 68 10.94 0.31 19.65
C GLU A 68 10.87 -1.22 19.54
N GLN A 69 10.10 -1.89 20.39
CA GLN A 69 9.89 -3.35 20.28
C GLN A 69 9.28 -3.76 18.94
N GLN A 70 8.34 -2.97 18.40
CA GLN A 70 7.77 -3.21 17.07
C GLN A 70 8.84 -3.10 15.97
N ILE A 71 9.73 -2.11 16.05
CA ILE A 71 10.82 -1.91 15.10
C ILE A 71 11.80 -3.09 15.16
N GLU A 72 12.23 -3.48 16.36
CA GLU A 72 13.14 -4.62 16.53
C GLU A 72 12.54 -5.92 15.99
N TYR A 73 11.25 -6.16 16.27
CA TYR A 73 10.55 -7.28 15.68
C TYR A 73 10.54 -7.21 14.15
N LEU A 74 10.20 -6.06 13.56
CA LEU A 74 10.18 -5.88 12.10
C LEU A 74 11.56 -6.13 11.48
N ILE A 75 12.63 -5.62 12.10
CA ILE A 75 14.01 -5.86 11.67
C ILE A 75 14.32 -7.36 11.68
N SER A 76 13.93 -8.07 12.75
CA SER A 76 14.20 -9.51 12.90
C SER A 76 13.50 -10.38 11.84
N VAL A 77 12.37 -9.91 11.28
CA VAL A 77 11.59 -10.64 10.26
C VAL A 77 11.84 -10.14 8.84
N LEU A 78 12.77 -9.21 8.63
CA LEU A 78 13.09 -8.73 7.28
C LEU A 78 13.61 -9.88 6.41
N PRO A 79 12.99 -10.17 5.25
CA PRO A 79 13.43 -11.25 4.39
C PRO A 79 14.83 -10.95 3.84
N GLY A 80 15.73 -11.93 3.94
CA GLY A 80 17.13 -11.77 3.54
C GLY A 80 18.01 -11.06 4.57
N VAL A 81 17.48 -10.71 5.76
CA VAL A 81 18.32 -10.22 6.86
C VAL A 81 19.32 -11.31 7.27
N GLY A 82 20.59 -10.92 7.42
CA GLY A 82 21.68 -11.86 7.73
C GLY A 82 22.28 -12.61 6.52
N SER A 83 21.71 -12.50 5.33
CA SER A 83 22.34 -13.01 4.09
C SER A 83 23.17 -11.92 3.42
N SER A 84 24.34 -12.29 2.91
CA SER A 84 25.18 -11.36 2.13
C SER A 84 24.56 -11.08 0.75
N GLU A 85 24.92 -9.95 0.14
CA GLU A 85 24.49 -9.62 -1.22
C GLU A 85 24.89 -10.70 -2.23
N ALA A 86 26.10 -11.26 -2.10
CA ALA A 86 26.60 -12.33 -2.96
C ALA A 86 25.74 -13.61 -2.84
N GLU A 87 25.35 -14.00 -1.62
CA GLU A 87 24.46 -15.15 -1.40
C GLU A 87 23.06 -14.90 -1.97
N GLN A 88 22.54 -13.67 -1.84
CA GLN A 88 21.26 -13.28 -2.42
C GLN A 88 21.31 -13.33 -3.95
N GLU A 89 22.38 -12.82 -4.55
CA GLU A 89 22.57 -12.85 -6.00
C GLU A 89 22.73 -14.28 -6.53
N GLU A 90 23.51 -15.12 -5.87
CA GLU A 90 23.64 -16.54 -6.22
C GLU A 90 22.30 -17.26 -6.16
N ARG A 91 21.51 -17.01 -5.10
CA ARG A 91 20.16 -17.56 -4.95
C ARG A 91 19.26 -17.11 -6.10
N ILE A 92 19.31 -15.85 -6.51
CA ILE A 92 18.53 -15.34 -7.65
C ILE A 92 18.94 -16.05 -8.94
N ARG A 93 20.25 -16.17 -9.21
CA ARG A 93 20.77 -16.83 -10.42
C ARG A 93 20.34 -18.30 -10.47
N ARG A 94 20.44 -19.02 -9.35
CA ARG A 94 20.01 -20.41 -9.24
C ARG A 94 18.51 -20.55 -9.48
N LEU A 95 17.68 -19.74 -8.81
CA LEU A 95 16.22 -19.77 -8.99
C LEU A 95 15.82 -19.47 -10.43
N ALA A 96 16.49 -18.51 -11.08
CA ALA A 96 16.25 -18.20 -12.49
C ALA A 96 16.54 -19.40 -13.40
N GLU A 97 17.60 -20.15 -13.12
CA GLU A 97 17.94 -21.34 -13.89
C GLU A 97 16.95 -22.49 -13.66
N GLU A 98 16.59 -22.75 -12.40
CA GLU A 98 15.54 -23.71 -12.05
C GLU A 98 14.22 -23.36 -12.77
N LEU A 99 13.86 -22.07 -12.82
CA LEU A 99 12.66 -21.60 -13.52
C LEU A 99 12.72 -21.89 -15.03
N ARG A 100 13.87 -21.69 -15.67
CA ARG A 100 14.05 -22.00 -17.11
C ARG A 100 13.82 -23.47 -17.41
N VAL A 101 14.38 -24.35 -16.58
CA VAL A 101 14.22 -25.80 -16.72
C VAL A 101 12.75 -26.20 -16.57
N VAL A 102 12.11 -25.77 -15.49
CA VAL A 102 10.69 -26.08 -15.22
C VAL A 102 9.79 -25.56 -16.34
N GLU A 103 10.07 -24.37 -16.88
CA GLU A 103 9.33 -23.84 -18.02
C GLU A 103 9.52 -24.64 -19.31
N ALA A 104 10.74 -25.12 -19.57
CA ALA A 104 11.03 -25.96 -20.73
C ALA A 104 10.25 -27.28 -20.65
N GLU A 105 10.27 -27.95 -19.49
CA GLU A 105 9.47 -29.15 -19.26
C GLU A 105 7.97 -28.89 -19.40
N ARG A 106 7.48 -27.78 -18.84
CA ARG A 106 6.08 -27.37 -18.96
C ARG A 106 5.70 -27.17 -20.43
N ARG A 107 6.57 -26.57 -21.24
CA ARG A 107 6.36 -26.40 -22.69
C ARG A 107 6.32 -27.74 -23.41
N GLU A 108 7.22 -28.65 -23.09
CA GLU A 108 7.27 -29.97 -23.71
C GLU A 108 6.04 -30.80 -23.38
N LYS A 109 5.66 -30.90 -22.10
CA LYS A 109 4.46 -31.61 -21.65
C LYS A 109 3.21 -31.07 -22.34
N ARG A 110 3.08 -29.74 -22.47
CA ARG A 110 1.97 -29.14 -23.24
C ARG A 110 1.96 -29.55 -24.70
N ARG A 111 3.12 -29.64 -25.36
CA ARG A 111 3.20 -30.10 -26.76
C ARG A 111 2.78 -31.56 -26.87
N GLN A 112 3.24 -32.42 -25.97
CA GLN A 112 2.86 -33.83 -25.94
C GLN A 112 1.35 -34.00 -25.70
N MET A 113 0.78 -33.25 -24.75
CA MET A 113 -0.67 -33.28 -24.49
C MET A 113 -1.49 -32.85 -25.71
N ARG A 114 -1.07 -31.82 -26.45
CA ARG A 114 -1.77 -31.40 -27.68
C ARG A 114 -1.76 -32.50 -28.73
N LYS A 115 -0.59 -33.10 -28.99
CA LYS A 115 -0.47 -34.21 -29.95
C LYS A 115 -1.33 -35.41 -29.56
N LEU A 116 -1.40 -35.72 -28.26
CA LEU A 116 -2.25 -36.80 -27.77
C LEU A 116 -3.74 -36.45 -27.94
N GLY A 117 -4.12 -35.21 -27.66
CA GLY A 117 -5.48 -34.70 -27.91
C GLY A 117 -5.88 -34.83 -29.37
N GLU A 118 -5.04 -34.34 -30.29
CA GLU A 118 -5.28 -34.46 -31.75
C GLU A 118 -5.46 -35.92 -32.18
N ARG A 119 -4.67 -36.84 -31.64
CA ARG A 119 -4.79 -38.28 -31.95
C ARG A 119 -6.08 -38.89 -31.39
N VAL A 120 -6.52 -38.47 -30.21
CA VAL A 120 -7.80 -38.91 -29.65
C VAL A 120 -8.96 -38.37 -30.50
N ASP A 121 -8.90 -37.10 -30.90
CA ASP A 121 -9.91 -36.48 -31.75
C ASP A 121 -10.01 -37.15 -33.12
N GLU A 122 -8.88 -37.52 -33.73
CA GLU A 122 -8.84 -38.28 -34.99
C GLU A 122 -9.51 -39.66 -34.85
N LEU A 123 -9.21 -40.38 -33.77
CA LEU A 123 -9.82 -41.69 -33.50
C LEU A 123 -11.33 -41.58 -33.25
N LEU A 124 -11.77 -40.57 -32.51
CA LEU A 124 -13.19 -40.32 -32.26
C LEU A 124 -13.93 -39.96 -33.56
N GLY A 125 -13.36 -39.06 -34.38
CA GLY A 125 -13.94 -38.69 -35.67
C GLY A 125 -14.06 -39.88 -36.65
N ALA A 126 -13.09 -40.80 -36.64
CA ALA A 126 -13.15 -42.02 -37.44
C ALA A 126 -14.28 -42.97 -37.00
N VAL A 127 -14.55 -43.06 -35.69
CA VAL A 127 -15.65 -43.88 -35.14
C VAL A 127 -17.01 -43.24 -35.39
N GLU A 128 -17.13 -41.92 -35.29
CA GLU A 128 -18.38 -41.20 -35.58
C GLU A 128 -18.75 -41.21 -37.07
N GLY A 129 -17.76 -41.23 -37.97
CA GLY A 129 -17.98 -41.32 -39.42
C GLY A 129 -18.28 -42.73 -39.96
N THR A 130 -18.26 -43.76 -39.13
CA THR A 130 -18.53 -45.16 -39.51
C THR A 130 -19.89 -45.69 -39.04
N GLY A 131 -20.82 -44.81 -38.65
CA GLY A 131 -22.21 -45.12 -38.27
C GLY A 131 -23.25 -44.73 -39.32
#